data_AF-A0A451EEG4-F1
#
_entry.id   AF-A0A451EEG4-F1
#
_cell.length_a   1.000
_cell.length_b   1.000
_cell.length_c   1.000
_cell.angle_alpha   90.00
_cell.angle_beta   90.00
_cell.angle_gamma   90.00
#
_symmetry.space_group_name_H-M   'P 1'
#
loop_
_entity.id
_entity.type
_entity.pdbx_description
1 polymer ?
#
loop_
_entity_poly.entity_id
_entity_poly.type
_entity_poly.pdbx_seq_one_letter_code
_entity_poly.pdbx_strand_id
1 'polypeptide(L)'
;MRLKVQVEKINAASVDIVWFAGLNNHGIVTVQIAQSEFRCAIAELTAARFLILDKQVFGRVPNSGKGLALSLTKETILAAKNEALKTAALFLSNRLSGIKLYSDEIVDITHPAIKDIITPYASPYPTFEVAKLGTIAISNHAMQRYRQRHKQGDIRNPWHSLQKQLSHPNLERLACHQEHVFKSYSVTEASNMKFGPTLQAIFTSKLHP
;
A
#
# COMPACT_ATOMS: atom_id res chain seq x y z
N MET A 1 4.06 -11.86 -13.46
CA MET A 1 2.90 -11.10 -14.01
C MET A 1 3.30 -9.64 -14.05
N ARG A 2 2.91 -8.89 -15.08
CA ARG A 2 3.36 -7.51 -15.29
C ARG A 2 2.17 -6.59 -15.53
N LEU A 3 2.12 -5.49 -14.78
CA LEU A 3 1.21 -4.38 -15.04
C LEU A 3 2.03 -3.24 -15.63
N LYS A 4 1.52 -2.63 -16.70
CA LYS A 4 2.00 -1.34 -17.20
C LYS A 4 0.92 -0.31 -16.94
N VAL A 5 1.30 0.88 -16.48
CA VAL A 5 0.43 2.04 -16.40
C VAL A 5 1.18 3.26 -16.94
N GLN A 6 0.47 4.12 -17.65
CA GLN A 6 1.03 5.33 -18.23
C GLN A 6 -0.03 6.43 -18.30
N VAL A 7 0.37 7.69 -18.17
CA VAL A 7 -0.52 8.82 -18.46
C VAL A 7 -0.87 8.85 -19.95
N GLU A 8 -2.17 8.85 -20.24
CA GLU A 8 -2.71 9.02 -21.59
C GLU A 8 -3.12 10.48 -21.83
N LYS A 9 -3.88 11.06 -20.89
CA LYS A 9 -4.42 12.42 -21.03
C LYS A 9 -4.46 13.14 -19.69
N ILE A 10 -4.11 14.42 -19.71
CA ILE A 10 -4.19 15.30 -18.53
C ILE A 10 -5.33 16.29 -18.76
N ASN A 11 -6.30 16.30 -17.85
CA ASN A 11 -7.43 17.24 -17.84
C ASN A 11 -7.30 18.20 -16.65
N ALA A 12 -8.16 19.22 -16.54
CA ALA A 12 -8.08 20.21 -15.46
C ALA A 12 -8.22 19.62 -14.04
N ALA A 13 -9.11 18.63 -13.87
CA ALA A 13 -9.43 18.01 -12.57
C ALA A 13 -9.26 16.48 -12.54
N SER A 14 -8.74 15.89 -13.62
CA SER A 14 -8.42 14.46 -13.68
C SER A 14 -7.20 14.17 -14.54
N VAL A 15 -6.66 12.96 -14.39
CA VAL A 15 -5.65 12.38 -15.26
C VAL A 15 -6.14 11.01 -15.70
N ASP A 16 -6.17 10.76 -17.00
CA ASP A 16 -6.51 9.46 -17.58
C ASP A 16 -5.22 8.62 -17.67
N ILE A 17 -5.26 7.46 -17.03
CA ILE A 17 -4.16 6.49 -16.97
C ILE A 17 -4.55 5.29 -17.79
N VAL A 18 -3.81 5.01 -18.84
CA VAL A 18 -3.96 3.78 -19.59
C VAL A 18 -3.17 2.66 -18.95
N TRP A 19 -3.71 1.45 -18.97
CA TRP A 19 -3.09 0.30 -18.32
C TRP A 19 -3.20 -0.98 -19.13
N PHE A 20 -2.22 -1.86 -18.92
CA PHE A 20 -2.11 -3.13 -19.61
C PHE A 20 -1.52 -4.21 -18.69
N ALA A 21 -2.24 -5.32 -18.53
CA ALA A 21 -1.86 -6.49 -17.74
C ALA A 21 -1.90 -7.81 -18.56
N GLY A 22 -1.90 -7.71 -19.89
CA GLY A 22 -2.01 -8.81 -20.84
C GLY A 22 -2.94 -8.46 -22.01
N LEU A 23 -2.94 -9.29 -23.06
CA LEU A 23 -3.63 -9.00 -24.33
C LEU A 23 -5.12 -8.63 -24.14
N ASN A 24 -5.84 -9.35 -23.28
CA ASN A 24 -7.28 -9.15 -23.07
C ASN A 24 -7.59 -8.33 -21.81
N ASN A 25 -6.58 -7.77 -21.15
CA ASN A 25 -6.73 -7.14 -19.84
C ASN A 25 -6.02 -5.78 -19.83
N HIS A 26 -6.73 -4.81 -20.37
CA HIS A 26 -6.26 -3.46 -20.57
C HIS A 26 -7.45 -2.50 -20.48
N GLY A 27 -7.20 -1.22 -20.24
CA GLY A 27 -8.26 -0.27 -19.92
C GLY A 27 -7.74 1.15 -19.70
N ILE A 28 -8.66 2.04 -19.34
CA ILE A 28 -8.36 3.38 -18.85
C ILE A 28 -8.90 3.52 -17.42
N VAL A 29 -8.10 4.12 -16.55
CA VAL A 29 -8.49 4.57 -15.21
C VAL A 29 -8.39 6.08 -15.18
N THR A 30 -9.51 6.76 -14.99
CA THR A 30 -9.55 8.21 -14.75
C THR A 30 -9.33 8.46 -13.26
N VAL A 31 -8.22 9.10 -12.90
CA VAL A 31 -7.94 9.52 -11.53
C VAL A 31 -8.39 10.97 -11.36
N GLN A 32 -9.39 11.21 -10.52
CA GLN A 32 -9.85 12.55 -10.13
C GLN A 32 -8.86 13.14 -9.12
N ILE A 33 -8.09 14.13 -9.56
CA ILE A 33 -7.03 14.74 -8.77
C ILE A 33 -6.86 16.21 -9.19
N ALA A 34 -6.83 17.09 -8.18
CA ALA A 34 -6.56 18.51 -8.33
C ALA A 34 -5.12 18.77 -8.82
N GLN A 35 -4.82 20.03 -9.14
CA GLN A 35 -3.48 20.41 -9.55
C GLN A 35 -2.46 20.22 -8.43
N SER A 36 -1.30 19.66 -8.78
CA SER A 36 -0.19 19.35 -7.87
C SER A 36 1.10 19.20 -8.68
N GLU A 37 2.25 19.46 -8.07
CA GLU A 37 3.58 19.27 -8.68
C GLU A 37 3.76 17.83 -9.21
N PHE A 38 3.34 16.83 -8.43
CA PHE A 38 3.52 15.42 -8.77
C PHE A 38 2.26 14.74 -9.29
N ARG A 39 1.35 15.52 -9.87
CA ARG A 39 -0.01 15.07 -10.23
C ARG A 39 -0.03 13.80 -11.08
N CYS A 40 0.79 13.73 -12.12
CA CYS A 40 0.91 12.55 -12.99
C CYS A 40 1.41 11.33 -12.22
N ALA A 41 2.46 11.49 -11.41
CA ALA A 41 3.03 10.41 -10.62
C ALA A 41 2.06 9.90 -9.54
N ILE A 42 1.32 10.80 -8.88
CA ILE A 42 0.26 10.42 -7.95
C ILE A 42 -0.83 9.63 -8.66
N ALA A 43 -1.25 10.07 -9.86
CA ALA A 43 -2.27 9.37 -10.64
C ALA A 43 -1.82 7.96 -11.07
N GLU A 44 -0.60 7.82 -11.61
CA GLU A 44 -0.05 6.51 -12.00
C GLU A 44 0.06 5.55 -10.82
N LEU A 45 0.59 6.01 -9.68
CA LEU A 45 0.71 5.20 -8.47
C LEU A 45 -0.66 4.82 -7.88
N THR A 46 -1.62 5.75 -7.92
CA THR A 46 -3.00 5.51 -7.47
C THR A 46 -3.67 4.44 -8.35
N ALA A 47 -3.58 4.60 -9.67
CA ALA A 47 -4.10 3.62 -10.62
C ALA A 47 -3.44 2.25 -10.44
N ALA A 48 -2.11 2.19 -10.30
CA ALA A 48 -1.39 0.94 -10.07
C ALA A 48 -1.85 0.23 -8.79
N ARG A 49 -2.02 0.98 -7.69
CA ARG A 49 -2.54 0.44 -6.42
C ARG A 49 -3.94 -0.15 -6.60
N PHE A 50 -4.86 0.62 -7.21
CA PHE A 50 -6.22 0.20 -7.50
C PHE A 50 -6.27 -1.08 -8.35
N LEU A 51 -5.54 -1.10 -9.46
CA LEU A 51 -5.55 -2.21 -10.41
C LEU A 51 -5.05 -3.51 -9.76
N ILE A 52 -4.00 -3.43 -8.93
CA ILE A 52 -3.39 -4.61 -8.30
C ILE A 52 -4.19 -5.10 -7.09
N LEU A 53 -4.64 -4.19 -6.22
CA LEU A 53 -5.18 -4.55 -4.90
C LEU A 53 -6.70 -4.59 -4.86
N ASP A 54 -7.37 -3.66 -5.54
CA ASP A 54 -8.82 -3.49 -5.47
C ASP A 54 -9.51 -4.19 -6.65
N LYS A 55 -9.17 -3.80 -7.89
CA LYS A 55 -9.71 -4.40 -9.11
C LYS A 55 -9.18 -5.80 -9.38
N GLN A 56 -8.00 -6.12 -8.82
CA GLN A 56 -7.35 -7.42 -8.93
C GLN A 56 -7.23 -7.89 -10.39
N VAL A 57 -6.66 -7.06 -11.26
CA VAL A 57 -6.52 -7.37 -12.69
C VAL A 57 -5.77 -8.69 -12.94
N PHE A 58 -5.01 -9.18 -11.96
CA PHE A 58 -4.35 -10.48 -11.99
C PHE A 58 -5.23 -11.67 -11.53
N GLY A 59 -6.53 -11.48 -11.35
CA GLY A 59 -7.51 -12.48 -10.90
C GLY A 59 -7.45 -12.81 -9.41
N ARG A 60 -6.57 -12.15 -8.64
CA ARG A 60 -6.42 -12.33 -7.19
C ARG A 60 -5.64 -11.18 -6.56
N VAL A 61 -5.89 -10.89 -5.28
CA VAL A 61 -5.01 -10.04 -4.48
C VAL A 61 -3.67 -10.76 -4.26
N PRO A 62 -2.52 -10.15 -4.60
CA PRO A 62 -1.23 -10.79 -4.42
C PRO A 62 -0.81 -10.88 -2.95
N ASN A 63 -0.10 -11.94 -2.57
CA ASN A 63 0.42 -12.10 -1.20
C ASN A 63 1.61 -11.18 -0.89
N SER A 64 2.41 -10.84 -1.90
CA SER A 64 3.53 -9.90 -1.82
C SER A 64 3.84 -9.35 -3.23
N GLY A 65 4.82 -8.46 -3.36
CA GLY A 65 5.28 -7.99 -4.67
C GLY A 65 6.20 -8.97 -5.41
N LYS A 66 6.70 -10.01 -4.72
CA LYS A 66 7.62 -10.99 -5.32
C LYS A 66 6.92 -11.73 -6.47
N GLY A 67 7.54 -11.71 -7.66
CA GLY A 67 6.97 -12.31 -8.89
C GLY A 67 6.04 -11.37 -9.67
N LEU A 68 5.83 -10.15 -9.18
CA LEU A 68 5.14 -9.07 -9.88
C LEU A 68 6.14 -8.05 -10.43
N ALA A 69 5.73 -7.44 -11.54
CA ALA A 69 6.42 -6.31 -12.15
C ALA A 69 5.41 -5.18 -12.39
N LEU A 70 5.81 -3.95 -12.11
CA LEU A 70 5.05 -2.74 -12.39
C LEU A 70 5.88 -1.84 -13.29
N SER A 71 5.29 -1.39 -14.38
CA SER A 71 5.92 -0.42 -15.29
C SER A 71 5.21 0.90 -15.15
N LEU A 72 5.99 1.94 -14.89
CA LEU A 72 5.59 3.32 -14.67
C LEU A 72 6.48 4.20 -15.55
N THR A 73 6.11 5.46 -15.73
CA THR A 73 7.03 6.42 -16.33
C THR A 73 8.30 6.57 -15.48
N LYS A 74 9.41 6.91 -16.13
CA LYS A 74 10.71 7.06 -15.45
C LYS A 74 10.63 8.14 -14.36
N GLU A 75 9.91 9.22 -14.66
CA GLU A 75 9.63 10.35 -13.79
C GLU A 75 8.91 9.89 -12.52
N THR A 76 7.86 9.06 -12.65
CA THR A 76 7.13 8.51 -11.50
C THR A 76 8.00 7.61 -10.64
N ILE A 77 8.86 6.78 -11.22
CA ILE A 77 9.77 5.90 -10.45
C ILE A 77 10.75 6.72 -9.63
N LEU A 78 11.28 7.81 -10.20
CA LEU A 78 12.16 8.72 -9.49
C LEU A 78 11.40 9.48 -8.40
N ALA A 79 10.22 10.01 -8.71
CA ALA A 79 9.37 10.76 -7.79
C ALA A 79 8.82 9.90 -6.64
N ALA A 80 8.64 8.59 -6.83
CA ALA A 80 8.13 7.68 -5.80
C ALA A 80 9.01 7.60 -4.54
N LYS A 81 10.25 8.09 -4.61
CA LYS A 81 11.17 8.20 -3.48
C LYS A 81 11.02 9.51 -2.69
N ASN A 82 10.30 10.49 -3.23
CA ASN A 82 10.07 11.77 -2.57
C ASN A 82 9.00 11.60 -1.48
N GLU A 83 9.23 12.17 -0.29
CA GLU A 83 8.30 12.11 0.84
C GLU A 83 6.92 12.68 0.50
N ALA A 84 6.81 13.65 -0.41
CA ALA A 84 5.54 14.19 -0.89
C ALA A 84 4.64 13.13 -1.56
N LEU A 85 5.23 12.07 -2.14
CA LEU A 85 4.49 10.96 -2.74
C LEU A 85 4.31 9.77 -1.81
N LYS A 86 4.70 9.86 -0.54
CA LYS A 86 4.62 8.73 0.40
C LYS A 86 3.21 8.13 0.46
N THR A 87 2.17 8.97 0.46
CA THR A 87 0.77 8.50 0.44
C THR A 87 0.44 7.65 -0.78
N ALA A 88 0.96 8.01 -1.96
CA ALA A 88 0.73 7.27 -3.19
C ALA A 88 1.67 6.06 -3.34
N ALA A 89 2.91 6.13 -2.85
CA ALA A 89 3.97 5.16 -3.17
C ALA A 89 4.20 4.08 -2.08
N LEU A 90 3.79 4.30 -0.82
CA LEU A 90 4.22 3.45 0.29
C LEU A 90 3.80 1.98 0.15
N PHE A 91 2.70 1.71 -0.56
CA PHE A 91 2.25 0.34 -0.81
C PHE A 91 3.29 -0.52 -1.56
N LEU A 92 4.18 0.09 -2.35
CA LEU A 92 5.26 -0.60 -3.08
C LEU A 92 6.29 -1.22 -2.13
N SER A 93 6.65 -0.53 -1.05
CA SER A 93 7.60 -1.03 -0.06
C SER A 93 6.94 -1.82 1.08
N ASN A 94 5.65 -1.56 1.34
CA ASN A 94 4.84 -2.26 2.32
C ASN A 94 4.14 -3.50 1.72
N ARG A 95 2.92 -3.31 1.19
CA ARG A 95 2.00 -4.38 0.77
C ARG A 95 2.56 -5.22 -0.37
N LEU A 96 3.25 -4.56 -1.31
CA LEU A 96 3.88 -5.14 -2.49
C LEU A 96 5.39 -5.17 -2.36
N SER A 97 5.92 -5.33 -1.14
CA SER A 97 7.35 -5.50 -0.90
C SER A 97 7.94 -6.57 -1.82
N GLY A 98 9.01 -6.21 -2.54
CA GLY A 98 9.68 -7.06 -3.52
C GLY A 98 9.16 -6.97 -4.96
N ILE A 99 8.26 -6.02 -5.26
CA ILE A 99 7.84 -5.73 -6.63
C ILE A 99 9.00 -5.17 -7.46
N LYS A 100 9.10 -5.62 -8.72
CA LYS A 100 10.09 -5.07 -9.66
C LYS A 100 9.50 -3.86 -10.40
N LEU A 101 10.24 -2.76 -10.44
CA LEU A 101 9.86 -1.56 -11.18
C LEU A 101 10.62 -1.47 -12.51
N TYR A 102 9.94 -1.05 -13.56
CA TYR A 102 10.49 -0.88 -14.91
C TYR A 102 9.98 0.41 -15.54
N SER A 103 10.77 1.01 -16.43
CA SER A 103 10.39 2.20 -17.19
C SER A 103 10.15 1.83 -18.66
N ASP A 104 9.07 1.11 -18.93
CA ASP A 104 8.68 0.73 -20.30
C ASP A 104 7.42 1.49 -20.67
N GLU A 105 7.43 2.09 -21.85
CA GLU A 105 6.25 2.75 -22.42
C GLU A 105 5.22 1.72 -22.90
N ILE A 106 3.97 2.16 -22.92
CA ILE A 106 2.87 1.49 -23.61
C ILE A 106 2.80 2.14 -25.00
N VAL A 107 3.12 1.35 -26.02
CA VAL A 107 3.08 1.78 -27.42
C VAL A 107 1.81 1.21 -28.04
N ASP A 108 1.06 2.08 -28.70
CA ASP A 108 -0.11 1.77 -29.54
C ASP A 108 -1.29 1.14 -28.77
N ILE A 109 -2.27 1.98 -28.43
CA ILE A 109 -3.41 1.58 -27.61
C ILE A 109 -4.68 1.89 -28.38
N THR A 110 -5.32 0.84 -28.89
CA THR A 110 -6.71 0.96 -29.33
C THR A 110 -7.57 1.21 -28.09
N HIS A 111 -8.19 2.39 -28.02
CA HIS A 111 -8.94 2.87 -26.85
C HIS A 111 -9.93 1.81 -26.31
N PRO A 112 -9.68 1.24 -25.13
CA PRO A 112 -10.49 0.15 -24.60
C PRO A 112 -11.82 0.63 -24.00
N ALA A 113 -12.82 -0.25 -24.01
CA ALA A 113 -14.18 0.00 -23.51
C ALA A 113 -14.28 0.12 -21.97
N ILE A 114 -13.26 -0.30 -21.22
CA ILE A 114 -13.27 -0.33 -19.76
C ILE A 114 -12.74 1.00 -19.21
N LYS A 115 -13.62 1.74 -18.53
CA LYS A 115 -13.29 3.01 -17.88
C LYS A 115 -13.69 2.97 -16.41
N ASP A 116 -12.69 2.98 -15.53
CA ASP A 116 -12.91 3.18 -14.09
C ASP A 116 -12.65 4.64 -13.72
N ILE A 117 -13.34 5.16 -12.71
CA ILE A 117 -13.10 6.49 -12.15
C ILE A 117 -12.78 6.34 -10.67
N ILE A 118 -11.63 6.85 -10.24
CA ILE A 118 -11.14 6.72 -8.85
C ILE A 118 -10.55 8.04 -8.35
N THR A 119 -10.36 8.15 -7.04
CA THR A 119 -9.66 9.26 -6.38
C THR A 119 -8.40 8.75 -5.65
N PRO A 120 -7.38 9.61 -5.43
CA PRO A 120 -6.24 9.26 -4.58
C PRO A 120 -6.67 8.75 -3.20
N TYR A 121 -5.95 7.75 -2.71
CA TYR A 121 -6.20 7.18 -1.37
C TYR A 121 -5.77 8.17 -0.29
N ALA A 122 -6.62 8.38 0.71
CA ALA A 122 -6.28 9.21 1.87
C ALA A 122 -5.16 8.57 2.74
N SER A 123 -5.12 7.24 2.81
CA SER A 123 -4.14 6.51 3.62
C SER A 123 -3.02 5.89 2.77
N PRO A 124 -1.74 6.03 3.18
CA PRO A 124 -0.61 5.36 2.53
C PRO A 124 -0.65 3.83 2.64
N TYR A 125 -1.39 3.31 3.62
CA TYR A 125 -1.43 1.89 3.92
C TYR A 125 -2.72 1.27 3.35
N PRO A 126 -2.61 0.18 2.59
CA PRO A 126 -3.77 -0.65 2.27
C PRO A 126 -4.42 -1.18 3.54
N THR A 127 -5.75 -1.11 3.56
CA THR A 127 -6.59 -1.58 4.66
C THR A 127 -7.21 -2.93 4.32
N PHE A 128 -7.60 -3.68 5.35
CA PHE A 128 -8.43 -4.87 5.21
C PHE A 128 -9.36 -5.00 6.41
N GLU A 129 -10.49 -5.66 6.19
CA GLU A 129 -11.47 -5.90 7.24
C GLU A 129 -11.12 -7.12 8.09
N VAL A 130 -11.28 -6.97 9.40
CA VAL A 130 -11.19 -8.04 10.38
C VAL A 130 -12.47 -8.05 11.20
N ALA A 131 -13.21 -9.15 11.16
CA ALA A 131 -14.55 -9.27 11.75
C ALA A 131 -14.66 -8.75 13.19
N LYS A 132 -13.63 -8.95 14.02
CA LYS A 132 -13.63 -8.57 15.44
C LYS A 132 -12.88 -7.25 15.75
N LEU A 133 -12.13 -6.71 14.81
CA LEU A 133 -11.28 -5.53 15.03
C LEU A 133 -11.63 -4.35 14.11
N GLY A 134 -12.50 -4.56 13.11
CA GLY A 134 -12.83 -3.59 12.06
C GLY A 134 -11.72 -3.45 11.03
N THR A 135 -11.69 -2.29 10.36
CA THR A 135 -10.71 -1.94 9.34
C THR A 135 -9.31 -1.75 9.95
N ILE A 136 -8.34 -2.52 9.47
CA ILE A 136 -6.94 -2.45 9.94
C ILE A 136 -6.02 -2.07 8.77
N ALA A 137 -5.02 -1.23 9.08
CA ALA A 137 -3.86 -0.99 8.23
C ALA A 137 -2.58 -1.51 8.90
N ILE A 138 -1.67 -2.11 8.13
CA ILE A 138 -0.38 -2.60 8.64
C ILE A 138 0.75 -1.66 8.21
N SER A 139 1.37 -0.98 9.18
CA SER A 139 2.49 -0.08 8.92
C SER A 139 3.80 -0.82 8.58
N ASN A 140 4.76 -0.11 7.98
CA ASN A 140 6.11 -0.65 7.75
C ASN A 140 6.81 -1.03 9.08
N HIS A 141 6.64 -0.20 10.11
CA HIS A 141 7.20 -0.48 11.42
C HIS A 141 6.61 -1.75 12.03
N ALA A 142 5.27 -1.92 11.96
CA ALA A 142 4.60 -3.14 12.42
C ALA A 142 5.12 -4.38 11.67
N MET A 143 5.28 -4.26 10.35
CA MET A 143 5.84 -5.34 9.51
C MET A 143 7.29 -5.69 9.88
N GLN A 144 8.14 -4.69 10.11
CA GLN A 144 9.53 -4.90 10.52
C GLN A 144 9.61 -5.59 11.88
N ARG A 145 8.83 -5.10 12.85
CA ARG A 145 8.74 -5.68 14.19
C ARG A 145 8.22 -7.12 14.16
N TYR A 146 7.24 -7.41 13.30
CA TYR A 146 6.74 -8.76 13.11
C TYR A 146 7.83 -9.71 12.60
N ARG A 147 8.58 -9.30 11.57
CA ARG A 147 9.70 -10.07 11.03
C ARG A 147 10.79 -10.34 12.09
N GLN A 148 11.17 -9.32 12.86
CA GLN A 148 12.20 -9.46 13.90
C GLN A 148 11.83 -10.44 15.02
N ARG A 149 10.54 -10.54 15.37
CA ARG A 149 10.08 -11.38 16.48
C ARG A 149 9.80 -12.82 16.06
N HIS A 150 9.74 -13.10 14.76
CA HIS A 150 9.48 -14.44 14.28
C HIS A 150 10.73 -15.30 14.42
N LYS A 151 10.75 -16.19 15.42
CA LYS A 151 11.91 -17.02 15.76
C LYS A 151 12.09 -18.25 14.85
N GLN A 152 11.06 -18.65 14.11
CA GLN A 152 11.08 -19.83 13.25
C GLN A 152 11.27 -19.46 11.79
N GLY A 153 12.52 -19.53 11.31
CA GLY A 153 12.88 -19.46 9.90
C GLY A 153 12.47 -18.17 9.16
N ASP A 154 12.84 -18.11 7.89
CA ASP A 154 12.55 -16.96 7.03
C ASP A 154 11.07 -16.99 6.62
N ILE A 155 10.27 -15.99 7.04
CA ILE A 155 8.86 -15.93 6.68
C ILE A 155 8.74 -15.61 5.19
N ARG A 156 8.30 -16.58 4.39
CA ARG A 156 8.15 -16.42 2.93
C ARG A 156 7.27 -15.22 2.54
N ASN A 157 6.15 -15.01 3.24
CA ASN A 157 5.20 -13.90 3.02
C ASN A 157 4.73 -13.28 4.35
N PRO A 158 5.50 -12.32 4.91
CA PRO A 158 5.23 -11.73 6.23
C PRO A 158 3.88 -11.01 6.31
N TRP A 159 3.49 -10.29 5.25
CA TRP A 159 2.24 -9.54 5.21
C TRP A 159 1.02 -10.46 5.30
N HIS A 160 0.95 -11.48 4.45
CA HIS A 160 -0.11 -12.48 4.47
C HIS A 160 -0.14 -13.27 5.79
N SER A 161 1.03 -13.63 6.34
CA SER A 161 1.13 -14.32 7.63
C SER A 161 0.51 -13.49 8.76
N LEU A 162 0.87 -12.20 8.83
CA LEU A 162 0.32 -11.29 9.83
C LEU A 162 -1.19 -11.04 9.62
N GLN A 163 -1.63 -10.87 8.37
CA GLN A 163 -3.05 -10.74 8.06
C GLN A 163 -3.84 -11.97 8.55
N LYS A 164 -3.37 -13.19 8.25
CA LYS A 164 -4.01 -14.44 8.69
C LYS A 164 -4.10 -14.54 10.22
N GLN A 165 -3.06 -14.10 10.93
CA GLN A 165 -3.07 -14.06 12.40
C GLN A 165 -4.09 -13.05 12.94
N LEU A 166 -4.17 -11.87 12.34
CA LEU A 166 -5.14 -10.83 12.73
C LEU A 166 -6.58 -11.25 12.42
N SER A 167 -6.79 -12.02 11.36
CA SER A 167 -8.10 -12.56 10.96
C SER A 167 -8.48 -13.87 11.68
N HIS A 168 -7.75 -14.30 12.72
CA HIS A 168 -8.05 -15.56 13.40
C HIS A 168 -9.41 -15.50 14.14
N PRO A 169 -10.29 -16.51 14.00
CA PRO A 169 -11.64 -16.47 14.60
C PRO A 169 -11.64 -16.29 16.12
N ASN A 170 -10.65 -16.88 16.81
CA ASN A 170 -10.53 -16.82 18.26
C ASN A 170 -9.79 -15.56 18.76
N LEU A 171 -9.47 -14.62 17.87
CA LEU A 171 -8.80 -13.40 18.28
C LEU A 171 -9.79 -12.50 19.01
N GLU A 172 -9.53 -12.19 20.27
CA GLU A 172 -10.42 -11.37 21.10
C GLU A 172 -9.76 -10.04 21.42
N ARG A 173 -10.59 -8.99 21.49
CA ARG A 173 -10.13 -7.68 21.92
C ARG A 173 -9.97 -7.71 23.43
N LEU A 174 -8.74 -7.87 23.90
CA LEU A 174 -8.45 -7.67 25.31
C LEU A 174 -8.62 -6.19 25.66
N ALA A 175 -9.48 -5.91 26.64
CA ALA A 175 -9.49 -4.60 27.28
C ALA A 175 -8.11 -4.39 27.91
N CYS A 176 -7.38 -3.38 27.46
CA CYS A 176 -6.14 -3.01 28.13
C CYS A 176 -6.53 -2.37 29.47
N HIS A 177 -6.39 -3.12 30.57
CA HIS A 177 -6.49 -2.55 31.91
C HIS A 177 -5.37 -1.51 32.05
N GLN A 178 -5.76 -0.26 32.29
CA GLN A 178 -4.92 0.93 32.26
C GLN A 178 -3.95 1.04 33.46
N GLU A 179 -3.11 0.04 33.69
CA GLU A 179 -2.05 0.14 34.72
C GLU A 179 -0.65 0.40 34.15
N HIS A 180 -0.49 0.32 32.83
CA HIS A 180 0.74 0.73 32.15
C HIS A 180 0.45 1.71 31.02
N VAL A 181 0.25 2.98 31.41
CA VAL A 181 0.36 4.11 30.48
C VAL A 181 1.79 4.09 29.91
N PHE A 182 1.94 3.62 28.67
CA PHE A 182 3.17 3.77 27.91
C PHE A 182 3.40 5.28 27.67
N LYS A 183 4.26 5.89 28.49
CA LYS A 183 4.76 7.24 28.25
C LYS A 183 5.44 7.27 26.88
N SER A 184 4.93 8.09 25.97
CA SER A 184 5.66 8.52 24.80
C SER A 184 6.86 9.34 25.28
N TYR A 185 8.06 8.78 25.24
CA TYR A 185 9.27 9.54 25.50
C TYR A 185 9.56 10.41 24.27
N SER A 186 9.50 11.73 24.44
CA SER A 186 10.15 12.69 23.57
C SER A 186 11.66 12.46 23.61
N VAL A 187 12.31 12.65 22.47
CA VAL A 187 13.75 12.43 22.26
C VAL A 187 14.57 13.45 23.04
N THR A 188 14.83 13.17 24.32
CA THR A 188 15.95 13.69 25.12
C THR A 188 15.90 12.99 26.48
N GLU A 189 16.64 11.89 26.63
CA GLU A 189 17.15 11.29 27.88
C GLU A 189 17.43 9.80 27.64
N ALA A 190 18.55 9.55 26.96
CA ALA A 190 19.16 8.22 26.92
C ALA A 190 20.10 8.12 28.12
N SER A 191 19.67 7.49 29.21
CA SER A 191 20.56 6.97 30.26
C SER A 191 19.80 6.01 31.16
N ASN A 192 20.23 4.74 31.14
CA ASN A 192 19.91 3.70 32.12
C ASN A 192 18.44 3.23 32.20
N MET A 193 18.12 2.10 31.56
CA MET A 193 17.56 0.91 32.25
C MET A 193 17.29 -0.24 31.26
N LYS A 194 17.73 -1.43 31.66
CA LYS A 194 17.45 -2.73 31.03
C LYS A 194 16.00 -3.13 31.26
N PHE A 195 15.18 -3.40 30.24
CA PHE A 195 14.04 -4.34 30.33
C PHE A 195 13.62 -4.87 28.94
N GLY A 196 13.31 -6.15 28.85
CA GLY A 196 12.34 -6.72 27.90
C GLY A 196 11.17 -7.33 28.68
N PRO A 197 10.23 -8.07 28.06
CA PRO A 197 9.64 -7.92 26.73
C PRO A 197 8.11 -7.71 26.86
N THR A 198 7.53 -6.61 26.35
CA THR A 198 6.07 -6.46 26.36
C THR A 198 5.55 -5.80 25.08
N LEU A 199 4.44 -6.37 24.60
CA LEU A 199 3.69 -6.13 23.38
C LEU A 199 3.48 -4.63 23.08
N GLN A 200 3.91 -4.19 21.89
CA GLN A 200 3.48 -2.90 21.32
C GLN A 200 2.42 -3.16 20.25
N ALA A 201 1.16 -2.94 20.64
CA ALA A 201 0.05 -2.74 19.71
C ALA A 201 0.11 -1.32 19.14
N ILE A 202 -0.19 -1.15 17.85
CA ILE A 202 -0.52 0.16 17.28
C ILE A 202 -1.95 0.05 16.75
N PHE A 203 -2.89 0.65 17.48
CA PHE A 203 -4.22 1.00 16.99
C PHE A 203 -4.20 2.47 16.58
N THR A 204 -4.81 2.81 15.44
CA THR A 204 -5.30 4.16 15.16
C THR A 204 -6.80 4.10 14.98
N SER A 205 -7.55 4.57 15.97
CA SER A 205 -8.96 4.90 15.84
C SER A 205 -9.14 6.38 16.13
N LYS A 206 -9.70 7.13 15.18
CA LYS A 206 -10.94 7.89 15.33
C LYS A 206 -11.15 8.77 14.10
N LEU A 207 -12.19 8.43 13.34
CA LEU A 207 -12.88 9.33 12.43
C LEU A 207 -14.09 9.92 13.18
N HIS A 208 -14.24 11.24 13.01
CA HIS A 208 -15.41 12.11 13.16
C HIS A 208 -15.98 12.45 14.54
N PRO A 209 -16.68 13.61 14.65
CA PRO A 209 -16.94 14.68 13.65
C PRO A 209 -16.00 15.89 13.78
#